data_AF-A0A9P7C6S6-F1
#
_entry.id   AF-A0A9P7C6S6-F1
#
_cell.length_a   1.000
_cell.length_b   1.000
_cell.length_c   1.000
_cell.angle_alpha   90.00
_cell.angle_beta   90.00
_cell.angle_gamma   90.00
#
_symmetry.space_group_name_H-M   'P 1'
#
loop_
_entity.id
_entity.type
_entity.pdbx_description
1 polymer ?
#
loop_
_entity_poly.entity_id
_entity_poly.type
_entity_poly.pdbx_seq_one_letter_code
_entity_poly.pdbx_strand_id
1 'polypeptide(L)'
;MTKELNPKTHYYAFGGPLGAFAMIVILPVLELFLASCCDQTGYPSQELFADWRGFLQSRFTISHLMRLFDFGAFFIYCGFVGLLALFYKILPGEDVHGTLMRDKTRLKYRLNGFISYVAILLVALCFLKSAGIWSLEYVYNHFTELTFASIVFSYAVSFFVYINSFNSNKLLALGGNSGNSIYDFMIGRELNPHIGSFDIKFFTELRPGLIGWLFINYCLAAKQFINLGYITKSMVLVQFLQSWYVVDALWYEKALLTTMDITTDGFGFMLAFGCYSWVPFNYTLQARYLVDFPRTISWLEFGIILFVNFLGYYIFRSSNLQKNEFRENPTSKRSKRKQ
;
A
#
# COMPACT_ATOMS: atom_id res chain seq x y z
N MET A 1 2.16 31.25 26.27
CA MET A 1 0.95 30.78 25.58
C MET A 1 1.09 29.29 25.32
N THR A 2 0.37 28.45 26.06
CA THR A 2 0.25 27.02 25.77
C THR A 2 -0.44 26.87 24.41
N LYS A 3 0.29 26.43 23.37
CA LYS A 3 -0.33 26.07 22.08
C LYS A 3 -1.41 25.02 22.36
N GLU A 4 -2.62 25.27 21.88
CA GLU A 4 -3.71 24.31 21.93
C GLU A 4 -3.25 22.99 21.31
N LEU A 5 -3.42 21.88 22.04
CA LEU A 5 -2.91 20.57 21.59
C LEU A 5 -3.66 20.09 20.34
N ASN A 6 -4.98 20.28 20.30
CA ASN A 6 -5.88 19.86 19.23
C ASN A 6 -6.67 21.06 18.66
N PRO A 7 -6.01 21.99 17.94
CA PRO A 7 -6.69 23.14 17.37
C PRO A 7 -7.75 22.70 16.36
N LYS A 8 -8.77 23.54 16.13
CA LYS A 8 -9.71 23.32 15.04
C LYS A 8 -9.02 23.54 13.69
N THR A 9 -9.35 22.69 12.72
CA THR A 9 -8.84 22.81 11.36
C THR A 9 -9.56 23.95 10.65
N HIS A 10 -8.81 24.91 10.11
CA HIS A 10 -9.34 26.09 9.42
C HIS A 10 -9.19 26.03 7.89
N TYR A 11 -8.45 25.06 7.37
CA TYR A 11 -8.24 24.87 5.93
C TYR A 11 -8.59 23.45 5.52
N TYR A 12 -9.17 23.32 4.33
CA TYR A 12 -9.46 22.03 3.72
C TYR A 12 -8.42 21.73 2.64
N ALA A 13 -7.87 20.52 2.65
CA ALA A 13 -7.11 19.94 1.55
C ALA A 13 -8.04 19.13 0.63
N PHE A 14 -7.54 18.66 -0.51
CA PHE A 14 -8.24 17.72 -1.40
C PHE A 14 -9.67 18.12 -1.81
N GLY A 15 -9.92 19.42 -2.04
CA GLY A 15 -11.26 19.90 -2.43
C GLY A 15 -12.30 19.87 -1.30
N GLY A 16 -11.87 19.71 -0.04
CA GLY A 16 -12.72 19.76 1.13
C GLY A 16 -13.76 18.64 1.19
N PRO A 17 -14.95 18.88 1.78
CA PRO A 17 -15.94 17.83 2.01
C PRO A 17 -16.41 17.12 0.73
N LEU A 18 -16.54 17.85 -0.39
CA LEU A 18 -16.93 17.26 -1.67
C LEU A 18 -15.85 16.35 -2.24
N GLY A 19 -14.58 16.79 -2.21
CA GLY A 19 -13.47 15.95 -2.65
C GLY A 19 -13.23 14.76 -1.73
N ALA A 20 -13.43 14.93 -0.41
CA ALA A 20 -13.41 13.82 0.55
C ALA A 20 -14.49 12.78 0.25
N PHE A 21 -15.74 13.22 0.01
CA PHE A 21 -16.82 12.33 -0.40
C PHE A 21 -16.49 11.59 -1.71
N ALA A 22 -15.98 12.32 -2.71
CA ALA A 22 -15.55 11.75 -3.97
C ALA A 22 -14.45 10.68 -3.76
N MET A 23 -13.46 10.93 -2.90
CA MET A 23 -12.42 9.94 -2.62
C MET A 23 -12.94 8.72 -1.86
N ILE A 24 -13.87 8.89 -0.93
CA ILE A 24 -14.48 7.77 -0.21
C ILE A 24 -15.26 6.88 -1.18
N VAL A 25 -16.06 7.46 -2.09
CA VAL A 25 -16.99 6.68 -2.93
C VAL A 25 -16.40 6.29 -4.28
N ILE A 26 -15.76 7.23 -4.99
CA ILE A 26 -15.32 7.03 -6.38
C ILE A 26 -14.04 6.21 -6.44
N LEU A 27 -13.09 6.38 -5.52
CA LEU A 27 -11.82 5.62 -5.59
C LEU A 27 -12.02 4.11 -5.43
N PRO A 28 -12.85 3.59 -4.50
CA PRO A 28 -13.13 2.16 -4.44
C PRO A 28 -13.84 1.62 -5.70
N VAL A 29 -14.72 2.42 -6.30
CA VAL A 29 -15.36 2.05 -7.57
C VAL A 29 -14.34 2.01 -8.70
N LEU A 30 -13.41 2.97 -8.75
CA LEU A 30 -12.31 3.00 -9.70
C LEU A 30 -11.38 1.80 -9.51
N GLU A 31 -11.06 1.44 -8.28
CA GLU A 31 -10.24 0.26 -7.95
C GLU A 31 -10.88 -1.03 -8.48
N LEU A 32 -12.17 -1.24 -8.20
CA LEU A 32 -12.92 -2.38 -8.72
C LEU A 32 -13.04 -2.35 -10.23
N PHE A 33 -13.17 -1.16 -10.82
CA PHE A 33 -13.15 -1.00 -12.26
C PHE A 33 -11.81 -1.45 -12.83
N LEU A 34 -10.68 -1.00 -12.28
CA LEU A 34 -9.33 -1.40 -12.74
C LEU A 34 -9.08 -2.90 -12.55
N ALA A 35 -9.56 -3.49 -11.46
CA ALA A 35 -9.46 -4.92 -11.22
C ALA A 35 -10.32 -5.77 -12.18
N SER A 36 -11.45 -5.24 -12.65
CA SER A 36 -12.42 -5.98 -13.49
C SER A 36 -12.33 -5.65 -14.99
N CYS A 37 -11.77 -4.51 -15.38
CA CYS A 37 -11.70 -4.07 -16.77
C CYS A 37 -10.60 -4.77 -17.58
N CYS A 38 -9.79 -5.59 -16.93
CA CYS A 38 -8.61 -6.22 -17.51
C CYS A 38 -8.73 -7.74 -17.44
N ASP A 39 -8.71 -8.40 -18.60
CA ASP A 39 -8.80 -9.84 -18.71
C ASP A 39 -7.98 -10.38 -19.90
N GLN A 40 -8.08 -11.68 -20.16
CA GLN A 40 -7.40 -12.35 -21.27
C GLN A 40 -7.82 -11.84 -22.66
N THR A 41 -8.93 -11.11 -22.77
CA THR A 41 -9.38 -10.52 -24.03
C THR A 41 -8.73 -9.17 -24.33
N GLY A 42 -8.28 -8.45 -23.30
CA GLY A 42 -7.60 -7.16 -23.45
C GLY A 42 -7.40 -6.37 -22.17
N TYR A 43 -6.56 -5.33 -22.26
CA TYR A 43 -6.30 -4.35 -21.20
C TYR A 43 -6.51 -2.93 -21.76
N PRO A 44 -7.74 -2.41 -21.85
CA PRO A 44 -8.98 -3.00 -21.30
C PRO A 44 -9.62 -4.08 -22.18
N SER A 45 -10.55 -4.84 -21.58
CA SER A 45 -11.21 -5.99 -22.18
C SER A 45 -12.02 -5.63 -23.43
N GLN A 46 -12.16 -6.59 -24.35
CA GLN A 46 -12.95 -6.38 -25.57
C GLN A 46 -14.43 -6.12 -25.26
N GLU A 47 -14.97 -6.73 -24.19
CA GLU A 47 -16.33 -6.47 -23.70
C GLU A 47 -16.53 -4.99 -23.37
N LEU A 48 -15.57 -4.37 -22.68
CA LEU A 48 -15.64 -2.95 -22.34
C LEU A 48 -15.60 -2.08 -23.59
N PHE A 49 -14.75 -2.40 -24.57
CA PHE A 49 -14.68 -1.66 -25.83
C PHE A 49 -15.96 -1.79 -26.67
N ALA A 50 -16.57 -2.98 -26.67
CA ALA A 50 -17.77 -3.26 -27.46
C ALA A 50 -19.02 -2.58 -26.87
N ASP A 51 -19.23 -2.68 -25.56
CA ASP A 51 -20.36 -2.06 -24.87
C ASP A 51 -19.99 -1.60 -23.46
N TRP A 52 -19.43 -0.39 -23.37
CA TRP A 52 -19.04 0.19 -22.08
C TRP A 52 -20.23 0.37 -21.12
N ARG A 53 -21.45 0.59 -21.63
CA ARG A 53 -22.64 0.80 -20.78
C ARG A 53 -23.12 -0.51 -20.19
N GLY A 54 -23.26 -1.54 -21.03
CA GLY A 54 -23.62 -2.89 -20.58
C GLY A 54 -22.57 -3.50 -19.66
N PHE A 55 -21.28 -3.23 -19.92
CA PHE A 55 -20.20 -3.62 -19.03
C PHE A 55 -20.37 -3.01 -17.64
N LEU A 56 -20.54 -1.69 -17.54
CA LEU A 56 -20.72 -1.03 -16.25
C LEU A 56 -21.99 -1.50 -15.53
N GLN A 57 -23.10 -1.67 -16.26
CA GLN A 57 -24.35 -2.16 -15.68
C GLN A 57 -24.21 -3.58 -15.14
N SER A 58 -23.54 -4.49 -15.86
CA SER A 58 -23.37 -5.88 -15.43
C SER A 58 -22.41 -6.02 -14.24
N ARG A 59 -21.33 -5.25 -14.19
CA ARG A 59 -20.27 -5.35 -13.17
C ARG A 59 -20.54 -4.53 -11.91
N PHE A 60 -21.32 -3.45 -11.98
CA PHE A 60 -21.59 -2.58 -10.83
C PHE A 60 -23.03 -2.68 -10.30
N THR A 61 -23.77 -3.73 -10.65
CA THR A 61 -25.05 -4.03 -10.00
C THR A 61 -24.82 -4.55 -8.57
N ILE A 62 -25.71 -4.19 -7.63
CA ILE A 62 -25.66 -4.65 -6.22
C ILE A 62 -25.54 -6.17 -6.12
N SER A 63 -26.29 -6.92 -6.96
CA SER A 63 -26.22 -8.38 -7.00
C SER A 63 -24.84 -8.91 -7.40
N HIS A 64 -24.12 -8.22 -8.28
CA HIS A 64 -22.75 -8.58 -8.66
C HIS A 64 -21.77 -8.26 -7.52
N LEU A 65 -21.88 -7.07 -6.92
CA LEU A 65 -21.05 -6.69 -5.77
C LEU A 65 -21.22 -7.66 -4.58
N MET A 66 -22.44 -8.14 -4.33
CA MET A 66 -22.69 -9.18 -3.31
C MET A 66 -22.04 -10.52 -3.67
N ARG A 67 -21.92 -10.86 -4.96
CA ARG A 67 -21.22 -12.08 -5.41
C ARG A 67 -19.70 -11.93 -5.34
N LEU A 68 -19.18 -10.72 -5.50
CA LEU A 68 -17.74 -10.43 -5.29
C LEU A 68 -17.30 -10.60 -3.83
N PHE A 69 -18.25 -10.56 -2.89
CA PHE A 69 -17.97 -10.87 -1.49
C PHE A 69 -17.81 -12.38 -1.29
N ASP A 70 -16.64 -12.90 -1.67
CA ASP A 70 -16.24 -14.26 -1.38
C ASP A 70 -15.68 -14.36 0.04
N PHE A 71 -16.28 -15.22 0.86
CA PHE A 71 -15.83 -15.43 2.24
C PHE A 71 -14.39 -15.98 2.27
N GLY A 72 -14.01 -16.85 1.34
CA GLY A 72 -12.67 -17.40 1.24
C GLY A 72 -11.62 -16.32 1.03
N ALA A 73 -11.80 -15.50 -0.01
CA ALA A 73 -10.93 -14.38 -0.33
C ALA A 73 -10.85 -13.37 0.84
N PHE A 74 -11.98 -13.07 1.48
CA PHE A 74 -12.02 -12.18 2.64
C PHE A 74 -11.21 -12.73 3.83
N PHE A 75 -11.38 -14.00 4.19
CA PHE A 75 -10.63 -14.62 5.28
C PHE A 75 -9.15 -14.79 4.95
N ILE A 76 -8.80 -15.10 3.70
CA ILE A 76 -7.39 -15.17 3.25
C ILE A 76 -6.75 -13.79 3.37
N TYR A 77 -7.41 -12.74 2.90
CA TYR A 77 -6.90 -11.38 2.99
C TYR A 77 -6.75 -10.92 4.45
N CYS A 78 -7.76 -11.16 5.29
CA CYS A 78 -7.69 -10.85 6.72
C CYS A 78 -6.60 -11.67 7.44
N GLY A 79 -6.45 -12.95 7.07
CA GLY A 79 -5.40 -13.83 7.59
C GLY A 79 -4.00 -13.34 7.21
N PHE A 80 -3.82 -12.86 5.98
CA PHE A 80 -2.57 -12.25 5.52
C PHE A 80 -2.21 -11.00 6.34
N VAL A 81 -3.14 -10.05 6.48
CA VAL A 81 -2.93 -8.84 7.28
C VAL A 81 -2.69 -9.20 8.76
N GLY A 82 -3.47 -10.12 9.31
CA GLY A 82 -3.34 -10.60 10.69
C GLY A 82 -1.99 -11.28 10.95
N LEU A 83 -1.48 -12.06 10.00
CA LEU A 83 -0.18 -12.71 10.09
C LEU A 83 0.96 -11.67 10.08
N LEU A 84 0.87 -10.64 9.24
CA LEU A 84 1.83 -9.53 9.26
C LEU A 84 1.76 -8.75 10.58
N ALA A 85 0.58 -8.55 11.15
CA ALA A 85 0.40 -7.90 12.45
C ALA A 85 0.98 -8.76 13.59
N LEU A 86 0.85 -10.09 13.50
CA LEU A 86 1.50 -11.03 14.40
C LEU A 86 3.03 -10.90 14.29
N PHE A 87 3.58 -10.91 13.08
CA PHE A 87 5.01 -10.71 12.82
C PHE A 87 5.55 -9.40 13.37
N TYR A 88 4.81 -8.29 13.21
CA TYR A 88 5.14 -7.01 13.86
C TYR A 88 5.37 -7.17 15.37
N LYS A 89 4.48 -7.92 16.04
CA LYS A 89 4.51 -8.11 17.50
C LYS A 89 5.61 -9.08 17.96
N ILE A 90 5.80 -10.20 17.26
CA ILE A 90 6.62 -11.33 17.75
C ILE A 90 8.06 -11.29 17.24
N LEU A 91 8.31 -10.77 16.04
CA LEU A 91 9.64 -10.84 15.44
C LEU A 91 10.58 -9.83 16.10
N PRO A 92 11.88 -10.18 16.23
CA PRO A 92 12.87 -9.26 16.77
C PRO A 92 12.99 -8.02 15.89
N GLY A 93 13.27 -6.87 16.48
CA GLY A 93 13.44 -5.61 15.78
C GLY A 93 14.09 -4.55 16.67
N GLU A 94 14.72 -3.57 16.05
CA GLU A 94 15.26 -2.41 16.77
C GLU A 94 14.10 -1.50 17.20
N ASP A 95 14.16 -1.07 18.45
CA ASP A 95 13.12 -0.28 19.08
C ASP A 95 13.56 1.20 19.04
N VAL A 96 13.00 1.99 18.13
CA VAL A 96 13.44 3.36 17.81
C VAL A 96 12.37 4.39 18.20
N HIS A 97 12.81 5.54 18.70
CA HIS A 97 11.91 6.66 19.00
C HIS A 97 11.56 7.45 17.73
N GLY A 98 10.28 7.71 17.54
CA GLY A 98 9.79 8.61 16.50
C GLY A 98 10.06 10.09 16.80
N THR A 99 9.47 10.96 15.98
CA THR A 99 9.59 12.42 16.13
C THR A 99 8.90 12.92 17.40
N LEU A 100 9.39 14.04 17.93
CA LEU A 100 8.74 14.73 19.05
C LEU A 100 7.38 15.29 18.62
N MET A 101 6.32 14.84 19.26
CA MET A 101 4.96 15.28 18.98
C MET A 101 4.62 16.59 19.73
N ARG A 102 3.46 17.18 19.41
CA ARG A 102 2.99 18.46 19.99
C ARG A 102 2.75 18.41 21.50
N ASP A 103 2.38 17.24 22.01
CA ASP A 103 2.23 16.93 23.43
C ASP A 103 3.57 16.69 24.15
N LYS A 104 4.70 16.86 23.44
CA LYS A 104 6.07 16.60 23.90
C LYS A 104 6.38 15.12 24.18
N THR A 105 5.54 14.20 23.75
CA THR A 105 5.82 12.77 23.85
C THR A 105 6.51 12.25 22.58
N ARG A 106 7.11 11.06 22.68
CA ARG A 106 7.69 10.32 21.55
C ARG A 106 7.15 8.91 21.57
N LEU A 107 6.56 8.49 20.45
CA LEU A 107 6.16 7.10 20.26
C LEU A 107 7.39 6.24 20.00
N LYS A 108 7.32 4.98 20.45
CA LYS A 108 8.36 3.98 20.26
C LYS A 108 7.88 3.00 19.20
N TYR A 109 8.69 2.80 18.17
CA TYR A 109 8.39 1.97 17.02
C TYR A 109 9.35 0.79 16.95
N ARG A 110 8.82 -0.37 16.59
CA ARG A 110 9.66 -1.56 16.36
C ARG A 110 9.93 -1.71 14.88
N LEU A 111 11.20 -1.62 14.51
CA LEU A 111 11.68 -1.78 13.15
C LEU A 111 11.98 -3.26 12.90
N ASN A 112 11.02 -3.97 12.31
CA ASN A 112 11.17 -5.37 11.90
C ASN A 112 10.48 -5.64 10.55
N GLY A 113 10.32 -4.62 9.70
CA GLY A 113 9.67 -4.72 8.39
C GLY A 113 10.37 -5.73 7.47
N PHE A 114 11.69 -5.62 7.32
CA PHE A 114 12.46 -6.57 6.50
C PHE A 114 12.39 -8.02 7.01
N ILE A 115 12.50 -8.21 8.34
CA ILE A 115 12.39 -9.55 8.94
C ILE A 115 10.98 -10.12 8.76
N SER A 116 9.94 -9.28 8.86
CA SER A 116 8.55 -9.69 8.60
C SER A 116 8.34 -10.11 7.15
N TYR A 117 8.99 -9.43 6.21
CA TYR A 117 9.00 -9.82 4.79
C TYR A 117 9.69 -11.17 4.57
N VAL A 118 10.86 -11.40 5.17
CA VAL A 118 11.52 -12.71 5.07
C VAL A 118 10.67 -13.81 5.72
N ALA A 119 10.05 -13.53 6.87
CA ALA A 119 9.19 -14.49 7.56
C ALA A 119 7.96 -14.89 6.74
N ILE A 120 7.29 -13.94 6.07
CA ILE A 120 6.14 -14.28 5.21
C ILE A 120 6.56 -15.12 4.01
N LEU A 121 7.74 -14.87 3.42
CA LEU A 121 8.27 -15.69 2.34
C LEU A 121 8.58 -17.11 2.80
N LEU A 122 9.17 -17.28 3.99
CA LEU A 122 9.42 -18.61 4.56
C LEU A 122 8.12 -19.37 4.82
N VAL A 123 7.09 -18.70 5.35
CA VAL A 123 5.76 -19.30 5.52
C VAL A 123 5.17 -19.71 4.17
N ALA A 124 5.28 -18.85 3.15
CA ALA A 124 4.82 -19.16 1.80
C ALA A 124 5.55 -20.36 1.20
N LEU A 125 6.88 -20.45 1.35
CA LEU A 125 7.67 -21.60 0.88
C LEU A 125 7.30 -22.90 1.60
N CYS A 126 7.08 -22.85 2.91
CA CYS A 126 6.59 -24.00 3.69
C CYS A 126 5.21 -24.44 3.20
N PHE A 127 4.30 -23.50 2.95
CA PHE A 127 2.98 -23.79 2.41
C PHE A 127 3.06 -24.41 1.00
N LEU A 128 3.92 -23.88 0.13
CA LEU A 128 4.16 -24.39 -1.21
C LEU A 128 4.69 -25.82 -1.23
N LYS A 129 5.55 -26.18 -0.27
CA LYS A 129 6.04 -27.55 -0.12
C LYS A 129 4.90 -28.55 0.12
N SER A 130 3.83 -28.14 0.82
CA SER A 130 2.67 -28.99 1.08
C SER A 130 1.57 -28.91 0.02
N ALA A 131 1.26 -27.70 -0.48
CA ALA A 131 0.11 -27.44 -1.34
C ALA A 131 0.47 -27.48 -2.85
N GLY A 132 1.76 -27.44 -3.19
CA GLY A 132 2.24 -27.33 -4.56
C GLY A 132 2.10 -25.92 -5.14
N ILE A 133 2.66 -25.70 -6.32
CA ILE A 133 2.68 -24.36 -6.96
C ILE A 133 1.29 -23.89 -7.43
N TRP A 134 0.39 -24.84 -7.73
CA TRP A 134 -0.98 -24.58 -8.20
C TRP A 134 -1.83 -23.77 -7.21
N SER A 135 -1.48 -23.80 -5.92
CA SER A 135 -2.17 -22.98 -4.91
C SER A 135 -1.99 -21.47 -5.14
N LEU A 136 -0.92 -21.05 -5.84
CA LEU A 136 -0.66 -19.64 -6.13
C LEU A 136 -1.57 -19.07 -7.22
N GLU A 137 -2.20 -19.93 -8.03
CA GLU A 137 -3.16 -19.47 -9.03
C GLU A 137 -4.40 -18.84 -8.41
N TYR A 138 -4.69 -19.16 -7.14
CA TYR A 138 -5.84 -18.63 -6.41
C TYR A 138 -5.87 -17.09 -6.47
N VAL A 139 -4.73 -16.42 -6.30
CA VAL A 139 -4.65 -14.95 -6.33
C VAL A 139 -4.99 -14.40 -7.71
N TYR A 140 -4.60 -15.08 -8.79
CA TYR A 140 -4.96 -14.67 -10.14
C TYR A 140 -6.45 -14.92 -10.42
N ASN A 141 -6.99 -16.05 -9.97
CA ASN A 141 -8.38 -16.45 -10.22
C ASN A 141 -9.39 -15.62 -9.41
N HIS A 142 -9.02 -15.23 -8.18
CA HIS A 142 -9.85 -14.45 -7.26
C HIS A 142 -9.35 -13.01 -7.09
N PHE A 143 -8.71 -12.45 -8.13
CA PHE A 143 -8.07 -11.14 -8.04
C PHE A 143 -9.09 -10.05 -7.66
N THR A 144 -10.24 -10.02 -8.33
CA THR A 144 -11.31 -9.03 -8.09
C THR A 144 -11.95 -9.19 -6.71
N GLU A 145 -12.16 -10.44 -6.27
CA GLU A 145 -12.70 -10.76 -4.95
C GLU A 145 -11.73 -10.36 -3.83
N LEU A 146 -10.43 -10.57 -4.03
CA LEU A 146 -9.38 -10.10 -3.12
C LEU A 146 -9.29 -8.57 -3.09
N THR A 147 -9.42 -7.91 -4.25
CA THR A 147 -9.53 -6.45 -4.32
C THR A 147 -10.74 -5.97 -3.52
N PHE A 148 -11.92 -6.56 -3.74
CA PHE A 148 -13.13 -6.20 -2.99
C PHE A 148 -12.97 -6.44 -1.48
N ALA A 149 -12.37 -7.57 -1.08
CA ALA A 149 -12.06 -7.84 0.32
C ALA A 149 -11.14 -6.77 0.93
N SER A 150 -10.11 -6.33 0.21
CA SER A 150 -9.20 -5.26 0.66
C SER A 150 -9.90 -3.91 0.85
N ILE A 151 -10.88 -3.60 0.00
CA ILE A 151 -11.71 -2.40 0.10
C ILE A 151 -12.56 -2.46 1.36
N VAL A 152 -13.28 -3.57 1.57
CA VAL A 152 -14.12 -3.78 2.77
C VAL A 152 -13.26 -3.69 4.03
N PHE A 153 -12.07 -4.30 4.02
CA PHE A 153 -11.13 -4.22 5.12
C PHE A 153 -10.66 -2.78 5.39
N SER A 154 -10.35 -2.02 4.34
CA SER A 154 -9.96 -0.60 4.44
C SER A 154 -11.05 0.24 5.09
N TYR A 155 -12.32 0.02 4.69
CA TYR A 155 -13.46 0.66 5.34
C TYR A 155 -13.56 0.28 6.83
N ALA A 156 -13.48 -1.01 7.15
CA ALA A 156 -13.59 -1.50 8.53
C ALA A 156 -12.52 -0.87 9.44
N VAL A 157 -11.26 -0.84 9.01
CA VAL A 157 -10.16 -0.19 9.75
C VAL A 157 -10.41 1.31 9.90
N SER A 158 -10.85 1.98 8.83
CA SER A 158 -11.12 3.42 8.83
C SER A 158 -12.25 3.80 9.79
N PHE A 159 -13.34 3.02 9.81
CA PHE A 159 -14.43 3.19 10.77
C PHE A 159 -13.95 2.97 12.20
N PHE A 160 -13.16 1.93 12.43
CA PHE A 160 -12.61 1.65 13.75
C PHE A 160 -11.75 2.81 14.28
N VAL A 161 -10.80 3.32 13.49
CA VAL A 161 -9.92 4.43 13.94
C VAL A 161 -10.69 5.74 14.06
N TYR A 162 -11.69 5.98 13.20
CA TYR A 162 -12.53 7.18 13.28
C TYR A 162 -13.37 7.18 14.56
N ILE A 163 -14.05 6.08 14.88
CA ILE A 163 -14.84 5.95 16.11
C ILE A 163 -13.93 6.06 17.34
N ASN A 164 -12.79 5.39 17.34
CA ASN A 164 -11.83 5.41 18.44
C ASN A 164 -11.22 6.82 18.68
N SER A 165 -11.19 7.68 17.65
CA SER A 165 -10.67 9.04 17.76
C SER A 165 -11.50 9.96 18.66
N PHE A 166 -12.77 9.61 18.95
CA PHE A 166 -13.65 10.37 19.83
C PHE A 166 -13.44 10.07 21.32
N ASN A 167 -12.62 9.07 21.65
CA ASN A 167 -12.23 8.81 23.03
C ASN A 167 -11.37 9.96 23.58
N SER A 168 -11.38 10.13 24.90
CA SER A 168 -10.58 11.17 25.56
C SER A 168 -9.07 10.93 25.41
N ASN A 169 -8.29 12.01 25.47
CA ASN A 169 -6.81 12.00 25.43
C ASN A 169 -6.16 11.57 24.11
N LYS A 170 -6.85 11.75 22.97
CA LYS A 170 -6.26 11.53 21.64
C LYS A 170 -5.58 12.79 21.11
N LEU A 171 -4.37 12.64 20.56
CA LEU A 171 -3.71 13.69 19.79
C LEU A 171 -4.26 13.66 18.36
N LEU A 172 -4.97 14.71 17.98
CA LEU A 172 -5.62 14.82 16.68
C LEU A 172 -4.67 15.42 15.65
N ALA A 173 -4.71 14.94 14.41
CA ALA A 173 -3.98 15.54 13.30
C ALA A 173 -4.46 16.98 13.05
N LEU A 174 -3.56 17.86 12.60
CA LEU A 174 -3.89 19.28 12.38
C LEU A 174 -4.96 19.46 11.28
N GLY A 175 -4.95 18.57 10.29
CA GLY A 175 -5.96 18.53 9.23
C GLY A 175 -7.23 17.75 9.58
N GLY A 176 -7.28 17.05 10.72
CA GLY A 176 -8.32 16.07 11.05
C GLY A 176 -9.34 16.53 12.11
N ASN A 177 -9.45 17.83 12.39
CA ASN A 177 -10.36 18.37 13.38
C ASN A 177 -11.20 19.52 12.80
N SER A 178 -11.81 19.28 11.63
CA SER A 178 -12.57 20.29 10.88
C SER A 178 -14.00 20.45 11.36
N GLY A 179 -14.56 19.42 12.01
CA GLY A 179 -15.97 19.37 12.40
C GLY A 179 -16.89 18.87 11.28
N ASN A 180 -16.35 18.56 10.10
CA ASN A 180 -17.08 17.86 9.04
C ASN A 180 -16.74 16.35 9.09
N SER A 181 -17.73 15.51 9.41
CA SER A 181 -17.52 14.07 9.59
C SER A 181 -16.99 13.35 8.35
N ILE A 182 -17.40 13.75 7.14
CA ILE A 182 -16.97 13.12 5.89
C ILE A 182 -15.49 13.43 5.64
N TYR A 183 -15.12 14.70 5.78
CA TYR A 183 -13.74 15.15 5.60
C TYR A 183 -12.81 14.54 6.67
N ASP A 184 -13.22 14.59 7.93
CA ASP A 184 -12.45 14.06 9.06
C ASP A 184 -12.30 12.53 9.01
N PHE A 185 -13.30 11.81 8.46
CA PHE A 185 -13.20 10.37 8.19
C PHE A 185 -12.20 10.06 7.08
N MET A 186 -12.20 10.86 6.00
CA MET A 186 -11.29 10.68 4.87
C MET A 186 -9.83 10.94 5.26
N ILE A 187 -9.56 12.12 5.84
CA ILE A 187 -8.20 12.55 6.15
C ILE A 187 -7.64 11.87 7.41
N GLY A 188 -8.52 11.47 8.33
CA GLY A 188 -8.16 10.89 9.62
C GLY A 188 -8.10 11.91 10.74
N ARG A 189 -8.82 11.62 11.83
CA ARG A 189 -8.86 12.47 13.02
C ARG A 189 -7.64 12.30 13.92
N GLU A 190 -7.35 11.06 14.31
CA GLU A 190 -6.23 10.75 15.21
C GLU A 190 -4.90 10.80 14.45
N LEU A 191 -3.88 11.42 15.06
CA LEU A 191 -2.54 11.51 14.46
C LEU A 191 -1.94 10.12 14.33
N ASN A 192 -1.83 9.34 15.40
CA ASN A 192 -1.21 8.02 15.38
C ASN A 192 -2.07 7.01 16.16
N PRO A 193 -3.12 6.44 15.54
CA PRO A 193 -3.99 5.48 16.21
C PRO A 193 -3.25 4.21 16.56
N HIS A 194 -3.35 3.80 17.82
CA HIS A 194 -2.60 2.65 18.33
C HIS A 194 -3.42 1.78 19.29
N ILE A 195 -3.08 0.49 19.31
CA ILE A 195 -3.59 -0.53 20.23
C ILE A 195 -2.42 -1.02 21.10
N GLY A 196 -2.27 -0.43 22.28
CA GLY A 196 -1.07 -0.62 23.11
C GLY A 196 0.17 -0.09 22.38
N SER A 197 1.18 -0.93 22.14
CA SER A 197 2.39 -0.59 21.37
C SER A 197 2.25 -0.73 19.85
N PHE A 198 1.07 -1.11 19.35
CA PHE A 198 0.83 -1.31 17.93
C PHE A 198 0.29 -0.03 17.30
N ASP A 199 1.14 0.69 16.59
CA ASP A 199 0.74 1.85 15.79
C ASP A 199 0.16 1.34 14.46
N ILE A 200 -1.14 1.57 14.26
CA ILE A 200 -1.89 1.07 13.10
C ILE A 200 -1.38 1.73 11.83
N LYS A 201 -1.08 3.03 11.89
CA LYS A 201 -0.61 3.79 10.73
C LYS A 201 0.75 3.28 10.27
N PHE A 202 1.71 3.23 11.19
CA PHE A 202 3.06 2.77 10.91
C PHE A 202 3.08 1.32 10.40
N PHE A 203 2.25 0.46 10.99
CA PHE A 203 2.07 -0.91 10.50
C PHE A 203 1.55 -0.92 9.06
N THR A 204 0.51 -0.13 8.78
CA THR A 204 -0.24 -0.15 7.52
C THR A 204 0.60 0.36 6.34
N GLU A 205 1.40 1.41 6.52
CA GLU A 205 2.17 2.03 5.43
C GLU A 205 3.12 1.07 4.73
N LEU A 206 3.90 0.29 5.49
CA LEU A 206 4.95 -0.55 4.89
C LEU A 206 4.54 -2.01 4.74
N ARG A 207 3.76 -2.57 5.65
CA ARG A 207 3.60 -4.03 5.71
C ARG A 207 2.52 -4.53 4.76
N PRO A 208 1.23 -4.40 5.07
CA PRO A 208 0.19 -4.99 4.23
C PRO A 208 0.24 -4.42 2.80
N GLY A 209 0.60 -3.15 2.62
CA GLY A 209 0.75 -2.52 1.32
C GLY A 209 1.93 -3.05 0.49
N LEU A 210 3.16 -2.78 0.93
CA LEU A 210 4.34 -3.13 0.11
C LEU A 210 4.64 -4.62 0.10
N ILE A 211 4.47 -5.32 1.23
CA ILE A 211 4.65 -6.78 1.27
C ILE A 211 3.52 -7.46 0.48
N GLY A 212 2.29 -6.97 0.58
CA GLY A 212 1.16 -7.47 -0.21
C GLY A 212 1.39 -7.30 -1.70
N TRP A 213 1.92 -6.14 -2.12
CA TRP A 213 2.32 -5.89 -3.50
C TRP A 213 3.29 -6.95 -4.04
N LEU A 214 4.40 -7.24 -3.33
CA LEU A 214 5.33 -8.28 -3.75
C LEU A 214 4.72 -9.67 -3.73
N PHE A 215 3.91 -9.97 -2.72
CA PHE A 215 3.29 -11.27 -2.58
C PHE A 215 2.36 -11.58 -3.77
N ILE A 216 1.50 -10.64 -4.15
CA ILE A 216 0.61 -10.76 -5.32
C ILE A 216 1.45 -10.93 -6.59
N ASN A 217 2.52 -10.14 -6.74
CA ASN A 217 3.44 -10.26 -7.86
C ASN A 217 4.05 -11.67 -7.99
N TYR A 218 4.50 -12.27 -6.89
CA TYR A 218 5.06 -13.63 -6.92
C TYR A 218 4.00 -14.66 -7.32
N CYS A 219 2.76 -14.50 -6.86
CA CYS A 219 1.65 -15.35 -7.29
C CYS A 219 1.36 -15.21 -8.80
N LEU A 220 1.42 -13.98 -9.33
CA LEU A 220 1.24 -13.72 -10.77
C LEU A 220 2.39 -14.31 -11.61
N ALA A 221 3.64 -14.18 -11.17
CA ALA A 221 4.77 -14.82 -11.82
C ALA A 221 4.66 -16.36 -11.80
N ALA A 222 4.20 -16.93 -10.68
CA ALA A 222 3.91 -18.36 -10.60
C ALA A 222 2.79 -18.78 -11.56
N LYS A 223 1.72 -17.99 -11.70
CA LYS A 223 0.67 -18.26 -12.68
C LYS A 223 1.20 -18.26 -14.12
N GLN A 224 2.08 -17.31 -14.46
CA GLN A 224 2.74 -17.31 -15.78
C GLN A 224 3.59 -18.57 -15.99
N PHE A 225 4.36 -18.97 -14.98
CA PHE A 225 5.15 -20.21 -15.03
C PHE A 225 4.28 -21.44 -15.23
N ILE A 226 3.13 -21.51 -14.55
CA ILE A 226 2.20 -22.62 -14.69
C ILE A 226 1.60 -22.69 -16.10
N ASN A 227 1.21 -21.54 -16.67
CA ASN A 227 0.63 -21.48 -18.01
C ASN A 227 1.65 -21.81 -19.12
N LEU A 228 2.92 -21.39 -18.96
CA LEU A 228 3.92 -21.44 -20.05
C LEU A 228 5.04 -22.49 -19.83
N GLY A 229 5.24 -22.97 -18.61
CA GLY A 229 6.41 -23.76 -18.20
C GLY A 229 7.69 -22.94 -17.97
N TYR A 230 7.66 -21.62 -18.19
CA TYR A 230 8.77 -20.69 -17.95
C TYR A 230 8.26 -19.27 -17.64
N ILE A 231 9.13 -18.41 -17.11
CA ILE A 231 8.83 -17.00 -16.82
C ILE A 231 9.47 -16.12 -17.89
N THR A 232 8.72 -15.16 -18.46
CA THR A 232 9.24 -14.27 -19.50
C THR A 232 10.26 -13.28 -18.94
N LYS A 233 11.21 -12.83 -19.77
CA LYS A 233 12.21 -11.83 -19.35
C LYS A 233 11.58 -10.52 -18.85
N SER A 234 10.44 -10.12 -19.42
CA SER A 234 9.71 -8.94 -18.96
C SER A 234 9.14 -9.13 -17.55
N MET A 235 8.59 -10.31 -17.25
CA MET A 235 8.08 -10.62 -15.93
C MET A 235 9.21 -10.64 -14.91
N VAL A 236 10.34 -11.29 -15.24
CA VAL A 236 11.55 -11.27 -14.38
C VAL A 236 11.98 -9.83 -14.07
N LEU A 237 11.96 -8.94 -15.06
CA LEU A 237 12.33 -7.55 -14.89
C LEU A 237 11.35 -6.81 -13.96
N VAL A 238 10.04 -6.98 -14.14
CA VAL A 238 9.02 -6.40 -13.24
C VAL A 238 9.22 -6.89 -11.81
N GLN A 239 9.36 -8.20 -11.63
CA GLN A 239 9.59 -8.82 -10.31
C GLN A 239 10.85 -8.26 -9.65
N PHE A 240 11.96 -8.20 -10.37
CA PHE A 240 13.23 -7.72 -9.86
C PHE A 240 13.17 -6.24 -9.46
N LEU A 241 12.69 -5.36 -10.35
CA LEU A 241 12.66 -3.92 -10.11
C LEU A 241 11.70 -3.55 -8.96
N GLN A 242 10.54 -4.18 -8.90
CA GLN A 242 9.55 -3.91 -7.84
C GLN A 242 10.02 -4.51 -6.51
N SER A 243 10.63 -5.71 -6.52
CA SER A 243 11.25 -6.30 -5.32
C SER A 243 12.38 -5.41 -4.80
N TRP A 244 13.24 -4.88 -5.69
CA TRP A 244 14.32 -3.96 -5.32
C TRP A 244 13.78 -2.73 -4.59
N TYR A 245 12.74 -2.10 -5.13
CA TYR A 245 12.11 -0.93 -4.52
C TYR A 245 11.52 -1.22 -3.14
N VAL A 246 10.76 -2.31 -3.00
CA VAL A 246 10.11 -2.66 -1.72
C VAL A 246 11.13 -3.09 -0.67
N VAL A 247 12.11 -3.91 -1.05
CA VAL A 247 13.18 -4.35 -0.13
C VAL A 247 13.98 -3.14 0.35
N ASP A 248 14.29 -2.19 -0.52
CA ASP A 248 14.93 -0.94 -0.14
C ASP A 248 14.10 -0.15 0.88
N ALA A 249 12.79 0.00 0.64
CA ALA A 249 11.88 0.68 1.57
C ALA A 249 11.81 -0.02 2.94
N LEU A 250 11.76 -1.36 2.96
CA LEU A 250 11.75 -2.15 4.19
C LEU A 250 13.10 -2.14 4.92
N TRP A 251 14.21 -2.02 4.19
CA TRP A 251 15.55 -1.91 4.78
C TRP A 251 15.77 -0.54 5.42
N TYR A 252 15.26 0.53 4.78
CA TYR A 252 15.32 1.90 5.29
C TYR A 252 14.04 2.30 6.04
N GLU A 253 13.37 1.36 6.73
CA GLU A 253 12.12 1.55 7.48
C GLU A 253 12.17 2.76 8.43
N LYS A 254 13.35 3.04 9.03
CA LYS A 254 13.55 4.20 9.92
C LYS A 254 13.26 5.54 9.25
N ALA A 255 13.49 5.67 7.94
CA ALA A 255 13.23 6.92 7.22
C ALA A 255 11.73 7.27 7.20
N LEU A 256 10.86 6.27 7.29
CA LEU A 256 9.40 6.44 7.34
C LEU A 256 8.97 7.29 8.54
N LEU A 257 9.65 7.16 9.69
CA LEU A 257 9.30 7.91 10.90
C LEU A 257 9.43 9.43 10.76
N THR A 258 9.99 9.90 9.66
CA THR A 258 10.18 11.33 9.35
C THR A 258 9.30 11.83 8.21
N THR A 259 8.43 10.98 7.65
CA THR A 259 7.52 11.35 6.55
C THR A 259 6.35 12.20 7.05
N MET A 260 5.70 12.88 6.12
CA MET A 260 4.49 13.67 6.39
C MET A 260 3.37 12.77 6.94
N ASP A 261 3.25 11.57 6.37
CA ASP A 261 2.25 10.58 6.76
C ASP A 261 2.32 10.24 8.25
N ILE A 262 3.52 9.99 8.81
CA ILE A 262 3.69 9.68 10.23
C ILE A 262 3.63 10.93 11.12
N THR A 263 4.20 12.04 10.68
CA THR A 263 4.49 13.18 11.57
C THR A 263 3.37 14.22 11.63
N THR A 264 2.58 14.39 10.56
CA THR A 264 1.58 15.47 10.47
C THR A 264 0.17 14.99 10.14
N ASP A 265 0.05 13.99 9.28
CA ASP A 265 -1.23 13.63 8.68
C ASP A 265 -2.02 12.71 9.59
N GLY A 266 -3.35 12.70 9.46
CA GLY A 266 -4.19 11.76 10.20
C GLY A 266 -4.17 10.37 9.57
N PHE A 267 -4.55 9.35 10.33
CA PHE A 267 -4.86 8.05 9.73
C PHE A 267 -6.38 7.90 9.54
N GLY A 268 -6.82 8.12 8.31
CA GLY A 268 -8.21 7.97 7.88
C GLY A 268 -8.34 7.06 6.68
N PHE A 269 -9.50 7.15 6.01
CA PHE A 269 -9.80 6.32 4.85
C PHE A 269 -8.78 6.45 3.73
N MET A 270 -8.27 7.65 3.46
CA MET A 270 -7.29 7.87 2.39
C MET A 270 -6.03 7.03 2.54
N LEU A 271 -5.40 7.06 3.72
CA LEU A 271 -4.20 6.27 3.98
C LEU A 271 -4.50 4.78 4.11
N ALA A 272 -5.60 4.42 4.77
CA ALA A 272 -6.00 3.01 4.91
C ALA A 272 -6.26 2.37 3.54
N PHE A 273 -7.12 2.97 2.72
CA PHE A 273 -7.44 2.50 1.37
C PHE A 273 -6.21 2.50 0.45
N GLY A 274 -5.40 3.57 0.52
CA GLY A 274 -4.16 3.69 -0.24
C GLY A 274 -3.20 2.52 0.01
N CYS A 275 -3.00 2.17 1.28
CA CYS A 275 -2.05 1.13 1.66
C CYS A 275 -2.60 -0.29 1.53
N TYR A 276 -3.84 -0.54 1.97
CA TYR A 276 -4.43 -1.89 1.97
C TYR A 276 -4.90 -2.33 0.58
N SER A 277 -5.42 -1.40 -0.23
CA SER A 277 -6.06 -1.73 -1.50
C SER A 277 -5.29 -1.17 -2.69
N TRP A 278 -5.12 0.15 -2.76
CA TRP A 278 -4.61 0.80 -3.96
C TRP A 278 -3.19 0.34 -4.35
N VAL A 279 -2.26 0.33 -3.40
CA VAL A 279 -0.86 -0.04 -3.67
C VAL A 279 -0.74 -1.51 -4.11
N PRO A 280 -1.21 -2.53 -3.35
CA PRO A 280 -1.07 -3.93 -3.76
C PRO A 280 -1.69 -4.25 -5.12
N PHE A 281 -2.89 -3.74 -5.41
CA PHE A 281 -3.67 -4.20 -6.57
C PHE A 281 -3.42 -3.37 -7.84
N ASN A 282 -3.05 -2.08 -7.74
CA ASN A 282 -2.67 -1.31 -8.92
C ASN A 282 -1.20 -1.48 -9.29
N TYR A 283 -0.30 -1.60 -8.32
CA TYR A 283 1.13 -1.67 -8.60
C TYR A 283 1.54 -3.07 -9.11
N THR A 284 0.64 -4.05 -9.02
CA THR A 284 0.79 -5.37 -9.66
C THR A 284 0.22 -5.45 -11.07
N LEU A 285 -0.42 -4.39 -11.60
CA LEU A 285 -1.05 -4.44 -12.92
C LEU A 285 -0.09 -4.81 -14.05
N GLN A 286 1.19 -4.45 -13.96
CA GLN A 286 2.19 -4.82 -14.97
C GLN A 286 2.45 -6.33 -14.96
N ALA A 287 2.56 -6.94 -13.77
CA ALA A 287 2.67 -8.39 -13.66
C ALA A 287 1.39 -9.07 -14.13
N ARG A 288 0.22 -8.53 -13.75
CA ARG A 288 -1.09 -9.06 -14.14
C ARG A 288 -1.25 -9.08 -15.66
N TYR A 289 -0.93 -7.96 -16.32
CA TYR A 289 -0.88 -7.87 -17.79
C TYR A 289 0.04 -8.92 -18.42
N LEU A 290 1.23 -9.14 -17.87
CA LEU A 290 2.20 -10.09 -18.42
C LEU A 290 1.79 -11.56 -18.23
N VAL A 291 0.86 -11.88 -17.31
CA VAL A 291 0.28 -13.22 -17.23
C VAL A 291 -0.58 -13.52 -18.45
N ASP A 292 -1.41 -12.55 -18.84
CA ASP A 292 -2.37 -12.71 -19.96
C ASP A 292 -1.71 -12.47 -21.32
N PHE A 293 -0.77 -11.53 -21.38
CA PHE A 293 -0.03 -11.12 -22.59
C PHE A 293 1.47 -11.32 -22.40
N PRO A 294 1.96 -12.58 -22.37
CA PRO A 294 3.37 -12.85 -22.14
C PRO A 294 4.24 -12.32 -23.29
N ARG A 295 5.17 -11.44 -22.96
CA ARG A 295 6.12 -10.86 -23.92
C ARG A 295 7.56 -11.17 -23.51
N THR A 296 8.31 -11.83 -24.37
CA THR A 296 9.76 -11.99 -24.17
C THR A 296 10.49 -10.89 -24.94
N ILE A 297 11.16 -10.01 -24.21
CA ILE A 297 11.93 -8.88 -24.78
C ILE A 297 13.34 -9.30 -25.22
N SER A 298 13.94 -8.52 -26.11
CA SER A 298 15.34 -8.64 -26.50
C SER A 298 16.27 -8.25 -25.33
N TRP A 299 17.54 -8.71 -25.38
CA TRP A 299 18.53 -8.33 -24.37
C TRP A 299 18.87 -6.83 -24.39
N LEU A 300 18.74 -6.19 -25.54
CA LEU A 300 18.93 -4.74 -25.68
C LEU A 300 17.82 -3.97 -24.96
N GLU A 301 16.55 -4.31 -25.19
CA GLU A 301 15.42 -3.72 -24.45
C GLU A 301 15.57 -3.95 -22.94
N PHE A 302 15.96 -5.17 -22.53
CA PHE A 302 16.22 -5.50 -21.13
C PHE A 302 17.28 -4.59 -20.51
N GLY A 303 18.41 -4.38 -21.20
CA GLY A 303 19.49 -3.50 -20.75
C GLY A 303 19.07 -2.03 -20.65
N ILE A 304 18.30 -1.53 -21.62
CA ILE A 304 17.80 -0.14 -21.61
C ILE A 304 16.87 0.09 -20.41
N ILE A 305 15.93 -0.83 -20.15
CA ILE A 305 14.99 -0.68 -19.05
C ILE A 305 15.73 -0.69 -17.70
N LEU A 306 16.71 -1.59 -17.53
CA LEU A 306 17.55 -1.59 -16.33
C LEU A 306 18.33 -0.28 -16.18
N PHE A 307 18.93 0.22 -17.26
CA PHE A 307 19.67 1.47 -17.24
C PHE A 307 18.80 2.65 -16.79
N VAL A 308 17.60 2.79 -17.36
CA VAL A 308 16.65 3.85 -16.97
C VAL A 308 16.26 3.73 -15.50
N ASN A 309 15.99 2.50 -15.02
CA ASN A 309 15.63 2.29 -13.63
C ASN A 309 16.77 2.67 -12.66
N PHE A 310 17.99 2.17 -12.91
CA PHE A 310 19.13 2.46 -12.04
C PHE A 310 19.54 3.94 -12.09
N LEU A 311 19.42 4.60 -13.25
CA LEU A 311 19.63 6.04 -13.36
C LEU A 311 18.59 6.81 -12.53
N GLY A 312 17.31 6.43 -12.63
CA GLY A 312 16.25 6.99 -11.80
C GLY A 312 16.49 6.78 -10.31
N TYR A 313 16.88 5.56 -9.91
CA TYR A 313 17.21 5.22 -8.52
C TYR A 313 18.40 6.04 -8.01
N TYR A 314 19.45 6.20 -8.82
CA TYR A 314 20.60 7.03 -8.47
C TYR A 314 20.19 8.49 -8.23
N ILE A 315 19.38 9.08 -9.13
CA ILE A 315 18.87 10.45 -8.97
C ILE A 315 18.03 10.57 -7.70
N PHE A 316 17.11 9.62 -7.46
CA PHE A 316 16.25 9.57 -6.29
C PHE A 316 17.05 9.51 -4.98
N ARG A 317 17.99 8.56 -4.88
CA ARG A 317 18.81 8.37 -3.68
C ARG A 317 19.76 9.54 -3.47
N SER A 318 20.44 10.00 -4.52
CA SER A 318 21.37 11.14 -4.44
C SER A 318 20.67 12.41 -3.98
N SER A 319 19.46 12.68 -4.48
CA SER A 319 18.70 13.88 -4.09
C SER A 319 18.25 13.81 -2.63
N ASN A 320 17.81 12.63 -2.15
CA ASN A 320 17.44 12.44 -0.76
C ASN A 320 18.64 12.51 0.19
N LEU A 321 19.78 11.92 -0.17
CA LEU A 321 21.02 12.04 0.60
C LEU A 321 21.47 13.50 0.68
N GLN A 322 21.40 14.25 -0.42
CA GLN A 322 21.72 15.67 -0.42
C GLN A 322 20.79 16.48 0.49
N LYS A 323 19.48 16.19 0.46
CA LYS A 323 18.49 16.83 1.33
C LYS A 323 18.77 16.53 2.81
N ASN A 324 19.13 15.29 3.14
CA ASN A 324 19.44 14.88 4.51
C ASN A 324 20.73 15.54 5.00
N GLU A 325 21.80 15.54 4.18
CA GLU A 325 23.06 16.20 4.53
C GLU A 325 22.88 17.71 4.79
N PHE A 326 22.10 18.39 3.96
CA PHE A 326 21.81 19.81 4.16
C PHE A 326 21.05 20.09 5.47
N ARG A 327 20.10 19.21 5.83
CA ARG A 327 19.31 19.34 7.08
C ARG A 327 20.14 19.04 8.32
N GLU A 328 21.08 18.10 8.24
CA GLU A 328 21.96 17.73 9.35
C GLU A 328 23.11 18.73 9.54
N ASN A 329 23.72 19.20 8.46
CA ASN A 329 24.81 20.17 8.52
C ASN A 329 24.77 21.17 7.35
N PRO A 330 24.06 22.30 7.52
CA PRO A 330 23.94 23.34 6.48
C PRO A 330 25.29 23.94 6.06
N THR A 331 26.32 23.83 6.91
CA THR A 331 27.63 24.45 6.68
C THR A 331 28.68 23.53 6.05
N SER A 332 28.33 22.26 5.76
CA SER A 332 29.25 21.29 5.15
C SER A 332 29.83 21.81 3.82
N LYS A 333 31.09 21.49 3.51
CA LYS A 333 31.73 21.84 2.21
C LYS A 333 31.01 21.23 1.00
N ARG A 334 30.26 20.14 1.19
CA ARG A 334 29.43 19.50 0.16
C ARG A 334 28.11 20.25 -0.07
N SER A 335 27.50 20.76 1.01
CA SER A 335 26.30 21.62 0.95
C SER A 335 26.58 22.96 0.27
N LYS A 336 27.79 23.52 0.44
CA LYS A 336 28.19 24.80 -0.19
C LYS A 336 28.61 24.72 -1.66
N ARG A 337 28.85 23.52 -2.20
CA ARG A 337 29.39 23.33 -3.57
C ARG A 337 28.35 23.43 -4.69
N LYS A 338 27.07 23.68 -4.35
CA LYS A 338 25.96 23.73 -5.32
C LYS A 338 25.07 24.99 -5.21
N GLN A 339 25.52 26.02 -4.50
CA GLN A 339 25.06 27.40 -4.71
C GLN A 339 26.00 28.05 -5.72
#